data_AF-A0A7J9B0S2-F1
#
_entry.id   AF-A0A7J9B0S2-F1
#
_cell.length_a   1.000
_cell.length_b   1.000
_cell.length_c   1.000
_cell.angle_alpha   90.00
_cell.angle_beta   90.00
_cell.angle_gamma   90.00
#
_symmetry.space_group_name_H-M   'P 1'
#
loop_
_entity.id
_entity.type
_entity.pdbx_description
1 polymer ?
#
loop_
_entity_poly.entity_id
_entity_poly.type
_entity_poly.pdbx_seq_one_letter_code
_entity_poly.pdbx_strand_id
1 'polypeptide(L)'
;MLNRFSDELHNCEESNLSKDFLTEEIKGLEDAQRIELPNFLPCEAFLRIFRRKVERISYLPIKFTEKYWDYIDNVVTSVLTRHSEMYYQLKVLAKGAAHNLVQKLREQSINRVNEIVEMEKLTGYTCNPDYMREWNELMNQQDYFINQITGTDMMLPPYLEDLPGFGEIQGLREVQGLGEIQVEHLRQHSNVSILRQAFDLKMRMVAYWKIFK
;
A
#
# COMPACT_ATOMS: atom_id res chain seq x y z
N MET A 1 19.35 8.79 2.60
CA MET A 1 18.16 9.33 1.91
C MET A 1 17.21 8.22 1.51
N LEU A 2 17.71 7.16 0.84
CA LEU A 2 16.92 6.00 0.42
C LEU A 2 16.26 5.25 1.61
N ASN A 3 17.02 4.92 2.66
CA ASN A 3 16.47 4.23 3.84
C ASN A 3 15.31 4.99 4.47
N ARG A 4 15.47 6.31 4.63
CA ARG A 4 14.41 7.19 5.15
C ARG A 4 13.17 7.19 4.26
N PHE A 5 13.33 7.10 2.94
CA PHE A 5 12.19 6.98 2.03
C PHE A 5 11.49 5.62 2.20
N SER A 6 12.24 4.53 2.35
CA SER A 6 11.69 3.22 2.72
C SER A 6 10.88 3.33 4.01
N ASP A 7 11.45 3.92 5.05
CA ASP A 7 10.78 4.12 6.34
C ASP A 7 9.51 4.98 6.20
N GLU A 8 9.55 6.07 5.40
CA GLU A 8 8.39 6.92 5.12
C GLU A 8 7.30 6.16 4.35
N LEU A 9 7.66 5.24 3.44
CA LEU A 9 6.74 4.37 2.72
C LEU A 9 6.12 3.31 3.63
N HIS A 10 6.91 2.70 4.52
CA HIS A 10 6.42 1.66 5.44
C HIS A 10 5.53 2.22 6.56
N ASN A 11 5.73 3.47 6.97
CA ASN A 11 4.98 4.09 8.07
C ASN A 11 3.74 4.89 7.62
N CYS A 12 3.36 4.84 6.34
CA CYS A 12 2.14 5.52 5.87
C CYS A 12 0.87 4.87 6.45
N GLU A 13 -0.21 5.62 6.60
CA GLU A 13 -1.47 5.03 7.11
C GLU A 13 -1.99 3.92 6.20
N GLU A 14 -1.69 4.01 4.90
CA GLU A 14 -2.12 3.05 3.89
C GLU A 14 -1.48 1.68 4.03
N SER A 15 -0.29 1.60 4.67
CA SER A 15 0.41 0.35 4.97
C SER A 15 -0.18 -0.38 6.18
N ASN A 16 -1.01 0.29 6.99
CA ASN A 16 -1.76 -0.34 8.08
C ASN A 16 -2.96 -1.09 7.52
N LEU A 17 -2.70 -2.28 6.99
CA LEU A 17 -3.71 -3.13 6.37
C LEU A 17 -4.63 -3.82 7.38
N SER A 18 -4.33 -3.78 8.68
CA SER A 18 -5.14 -4.37 9.76
C SER A 18 -6.28 -3.48 10.26
N LYS A 19 -6.18 -2.16 10.07
CA LYS A 19 -7.20 -1.21 10.52
C LYS A 19 -8.48 -1.34 9.69
N ASP A 20 -9.64 -1.34 10.35
CA ASP A 20 -10.97 -1.44 9.74
C ASP A 20 -11.08 -2.62 8.74
N PHE A 21 -10.63 -3.79 9.19
CA PHE A 21 -10.43 -4.97 8.36
C PHE A 21 -11.70 -5.40 7.61
N LEU A 22 -11.56 -5.66 6.31
CA LEU A 22 -12.61 -6.02 5.36
C LEU A 22 -13.73 -4.98 5.15
N THR A 23 -13.78 -3.89 5.91
CA THR A 23 -14.84 -2.89 5.78
C THR A 23 -14.77 -2.16 4.44
N GLU A 24 -13.56 -1.78 4.00
CA GLU A 24 -13.36 -1.13 2.70
C GLU A 24 -13.63 -2.10 1.54
N GLU A 25 -13.22 -3.36 1.68
CA GLU A 25 -13.41 -4.40 0.67
C GLU A 25 -14.88 -4.81 0.52
N ILE A 26 -15.64 -4.94 1.63
CA ILE A 26 -17.08 -5.25 1.60
C ILE A 26 -17.86 -4.11 0.93
N LYS A 27 -17.64 -2.87 1.37
CA LYS A 27 -18.25 -1.69 0.72
C LYS A 27 -17.83 -1.60 -0.75
N GLY A 28 -16.57 -1.93 -1.00
CA GLY A 28 -15.94 -2.19 -2.29
C GLY A 28 -16.84 -2.97 -3.24
N LEU A 29 -17.25 -4.14 -2.77
CA LEU A 29 -18.03 -5.14 -3.49
C LEU A 29 -19.52 -4.77 -3.58
N GLU A 30 -20.12 -4.26 -2.50
CA GLU A 30 -21.54 -3.85 -2.46
C GLU A 30 -21.85 -2.75 -3.48
N ASP A 31 -20.97 -1.75 -3.61
CA ASP A 31 -21.13 -0.68 -4.60
C ASP A 31 -21.07 -1.20 -6.05
N ALA A 32 -20.22 -2.21 -6.27
CA ALA A 32 -19.94 -2.76 -7.58
C ALA A 32 -21.02 -3.78 -8.01
N GLN A 33 -21.66 -4.44 -7.03
CA GLN A 33 -22.76 -5.39 -7.23
C GLN A 33 -24.01 -4.78 -7.89
N ARG A 34 -24.12 -3.45 -7.97
CA ARG A 34 -25.20 -2.76 -8.72
C ARG A 34 -25.17 -3.03 -10.24
N ILE A 35 -24.07 -3.58 -10.78
CA ILE A 35 -23.96 -4.00 -12.18
C ILE A 35 -23.94 -5.53 -12.19
N GLU A 36 -25.11 -6.16 -12.17
CA GLU A 36 -25.24 -7.63 -12.07
C GLU A 36 -24.75 -8.36 -13.33
N LEU A 37 -23.45 -8.67 -13.38
CA LEU A 37 -22.88 -9.66 -14.30
C LEU A 37 -22.28 -10.82 -13.48
N PRO A 38 -22.75 -12.06 -13.67
CA PRO A 38 -22.18 -13.22 -12.99
C PRO A 38 -20.68 -13.33 -13.29
N ASN A 39 -19.85 -13.52 -12.25
CA ASN A 39 -18.39 -13.75 -12.29
C ASN A 39 -17.46 -12.54 -12.55
N PHE A 40 -17.96 -11.30 -12.68
CA PHE A 40 -17.12 -10.18 -13.19
C PHE A 40 -16.71 -9.07 -12.22
N LEU A 41 -16.84 -9.24 -10.90
CA LEU A 41 -16.73 -8.12 -9.94
C LEU A 41 -15.65 -8.10 -8.83
N PRO A 42 -14.66 -9.02 -8.78
CA PRO A 42 -13.49 -8.79 -7.91
C PRO A 42 -12.53 -7.71 -8.43
N CYS A 43 -12.32 -7.61 -9.75
CA CYS A 43 -11.25 -6.77 -10.31
C CYS A 43 -11.50 -5.27 -10.15
N GLU A 44 -12.73 -4.80 -10.36
CA GLU A 44 -13.05 -3.37 -10.25
C GLU A 44 -12.98 -2.88 -8.81
N ALA A 45 -13.50 -3.66 -7.86
CA ALA A 45 -13.40 -3.36 -6.43
C ALA A 45 -11.92 -3.33 -6.00
N PHE A 46 -11.12 -4.29 -6.45
CA PHE A 46 -9.67 -4.30 -6.20
C PHE A 46 -8.99 -3.04 -6.74
N LEU A 47 -9.17 -2.75 -8.03
CA LEU A 47 -8.54 -1.60 -8.71
C LEU A 47 -8.92 -0.28 -8.06
N ARG A 48 -10.19 -0.12 -7.66
CA ARG A 48 -10.67 1.08 -6.98
C ARG A 48 -9.98 1.31 -5.64
N ILE A 49 -9.88 0.27 -4.81
CA ILE A 49 -9.19 0.34 -3.51
C ILE A 49 -7.69 0.57 -3.70
N PHE A 50 -7.10 -0.18 -4.63
CA PHE A 50 -5.68 -0.10 -4.96
C PHE A 50 -5.29 1.30 -5.42
N ARG A 51 -5.98 1.83 -6.43
CA ARG A 51 -5.77 3.17 -6.96
C ARG A 51 -5.88 4.23 -5.87
N ARG A 52 -6.91 4.15 -5.01
CA ARG A 52 -7.08 5.08 -3.88
C ARG A 52 -5.88 5.07 -2.94
N LYS A 53 -5.34 3.89 -2.61
CA LYS A 53 -4.14 3.75 -1.78
C LYS A 53 -2.90 4.34 -2.47
N VAL A 54 -2.68 4.01 -3.75
CA VAL A 54 -1.56 4.55 -4.55
C VAL A 54 -1.64 6.07 -4.66
N GLU A 55 -2.84 6.63 -4.88
CA GLU A 55 -3.06 8.08 -4.92
C GLU A 55 -2.62 8.77 -3.62
N ARG A 56 -2.87 8.16 -2.46
CA ARG A 56 -2.46 8.73 -1.18
C ARG A 56 -0.95 8.71 -0.95
N ILE A 57 -0.23 7.71 -1.48
CA ILE A 57 1.23 7.64 -1.38
C ILE A 57 1.97 8.30 -2.56
N SER A 58 1.25 8.75 -3.58
CA SER A 58 1.81 9.26 -4.85
C SER A 58 2.77 10.43 -4.69
N TYR A 59 2.62 11.23 -3.63
CA TYR A 59 3.49 12.37 -3.36
C TYR A 59 4.87 11.96 -2.80
N LEU A 60 5.00 10.76 -2.20
CA LEU A 60 6.24 10.32 -1.54
C LEU A 60 7.39 10.18 -2.56
N PRO A 61 7.24 9.46 -3.70
CA PRO A 61 8.28 9.36 -4.71
C PRO A 61 8.72 10.71 -5.28
N ILE A 62 7.77 11.63 -5.47
CA ILE A 62 8.04 13.00 -5.98
C ILE A 62 8.90 13.76 -4.97
N LYS A 63 8.48 13.80 -3.71
CA LYS A 63 9.21 14.45 -2.62
C LYS A 63 10.61 13.86 -2.42
N PHE A 64 10.76 12.55 -2.57
CA PHE A 64 12.07 11.90 -2.54
C PHE A 64 12.96 12.38 -3.69
N THR A 65 12.42 12.45 -4.90
CA THR A 65 13.12 12.91 -6.11
C THR A 65 13.60 14.34 -5.94
N GLU A 66 12.78 15.23 -5.38
CA GLU A 66 13.17 16.60 -5.07
C GLU A 66 14.36 16.66 -4.12
N LYS A 67 14.30 15.96 -2.99
CA LYS A 67 15.41 15.89 -2.01
C LYS A 67 16.70 15.35 -2.64
N TYR A 68 16.58 14.36 -3.51
CA TYR A 68 17.71 13.78 -4.23
C TYR A 68 18.37 14.80 -5.16
N TRP A 69 17.56 15.57 -5.90
CA TRP A 69 18.07 16.64 -6.77
C TRP A 69 18.65 17.82 -5.98
N ASP A 70 18.10 18.17 -4.82
CA ASP A 70 18.71 19.17 -3.94
C ASP A 70 20.11 18.74 -3.49
N TYR A 71 20.31 17.44 -3.21
CA TYR A 71 21.64 16.91 -2.90
C TYR A 71 22.58 16.99 -4.10
N ILE A 72 22.14 16.58 -5.30
CA ILE A 72 22.95 16.68 -6.52
C ILE A 72 23.35 18.13 -6.80
N ASP A 73 22.41 19.07 -6.73
CA ASP A 73 22.65 20.49 -7.01
C ASP A 73 23.73 21.06 -6.07
N ASN A 74 23.65 20.72 -4.78
CA ASN A 74 24.65 21.10 -3.78
C ASN A 74 26.03 20.51 -4.11
N VAL A 75 26.11 19.22 -4.46
CA VAL A 75 27.38 18.57 -4.81
C VAL A 75 27.97 19.20 -6.07
N VAL A 76 27.20 19.33 -7.14
CA VAL A 76 27.64 19.92 -8.41
C VAL A 76 28.11 21.36 -8.21
N THR A 77 27.32 22.18 -7.51
CA THR A 77 27.68 23.58 -7.23
C THR A 77 28.94 23.70 -6.38
N SER A 78 29.10 22.84 -5.36
CA SER A 78 30.28 22.86 -4.47
C SER A 78 31.57 22.50 -5.22
N VAL A 79 31.53 21.43 -6.03
CA VAL A 79 32.67 20.96 -6.82
C VAL A 79 33.05 21.99 -7.87
N LEU A 80 32.07 22.51 -8.62
CA LEU A 80 32.33 23.54 -9.64
C LEU A 80 32.88 24.82 -9.03
N THR A 81 32.32 25.26 -7.91
CA THR A 81 32.81 26.46 -7.23
C THR A 81 34.27 26.28 -6.81
N ARG A 82 34.60 25.16 -6.16
CA ARG A 82 35.96 24.86 -5.69
C ARG A 82 36.98 24.83 -6.83
N HIS A 83 36.66 24.18 -7.95
CA HIS A 83 37.60 24.06 -9.07
C HIS A 83 37.69 25.32 -9.95
N SER A 84 36.75 26.25 -9.83
CA SER A 84 36.74 27.52 -10.59
C SER A 84 37.11 28.74 -9.74
N GLU A 85 37.49 28.56 -8.47
CA GLU A 85 37.80 29.64 -7.53
C GLU A 85 38.82 30.66 -8.07
N MET A 86 39.85 30.19 -8.78
CA MET A 86 40.91 31.04 -9.33
C MET A 86 40.52 31.79 -10.60
N TYR A 87 39.40 31.43 -11.25
CA TYR A 87 38.98 31.97 -12.54
C TYR A 87 37.54 32.52 -12.46
N TYR A 88 37.40 33.79 -12.07
CA TYR A 88 36.09 34.41 -11.84
C TYR A 88 35.11 34.28 -13.03
N GLN A 89 35.57 34.56 -14.25
CA GLN A 89 34.71 34.47 -15.45
C GLN A 89 34.23 33.04 -15.70
N LEU A 90 35.14 32.06 -15.59
CA LEU A 90 34.80 30.65 -15.72
C LEU A 90 33.83 30.20 -14.63
N LYS A 91 34.04 30.65 -13.38
CA LYS A 91 33.17 30.36 -12.25
C LYS A 91 31.74 30.81 -12.48
N VAL A 92 31.56 32.06 -12.90
CA VAL A 92 30.22 32.63 -13.14
C VAL A 92 29.51 31.87 -14.28
N LEU A 93 30.19 31.65 -15.40
CA LEU A 93 29.62 30.95 -16.55
C LEU A 93 29.32 29.48 -16.26
N ALA A 94 30.25 28.76 -15.64
CA ALA A 94 30.10 27.36 -15.30
C ALA A 94 28.98 27.14 -14.27
N LYS A 95 28.86 28.02 -13.27
CA LYS A 95 27.77 27.95 -12.29
C LYS A 95 26.41 28.16 -12.95
N GLY A 96 26.28 29.15 -13.84
CA GLY A 96 25.04 29.38 -14.58
C GLY A 96 24.65 28.20 -15.48
N ALA A 97 25.62 27.69 -16.25
CA ALA A 97 25.40 26.55 -17.13
C ALA A 97 25.01 25.27 -16.35
N ALA A 98 25.70 25.00 -15.24
CA ALA A 98 25.41 23.85 -14.41
C ALA A 98 24.04 23.95 -13.74
N HIS A 99 23.68 25.12 -13.20
CA HIS A 99 22.36 25.33 -12.61
C HIS A 99 21.25 25.09 -13.65
N ASN A 100 21.38 25.66 -14.86
CA ASN A 100 20.41 25.45 -15.93
C ASN A 100 20.28 23.96 -16.31
N LEU A 101 21.39 23.24 -16.39
CA LEU A 101 21.39 21.80 -16.68
C LEU A 101 20.71 21.00 -15.56
N VAL A 102 21.07 21.27 -14.30
CA VAL A 102 20.51 20.59 -13.13
C VAL A 102 19.01 20.82 -13.04
N GLN A 103 18.53 22.05 -13.24
CA GLN A 103 17.10 22.36 -13.26
C GLN A 103 16.37 21.59 -14.37
N LYS A 104 16.92 21.58 -15.58
CA LYS A 104 16.33 20.84 -16.71
C LYS A 104 16.23 19.34 -16.44
N LEU A 105 17.30 18.74 -15.89
CA LEU A 105 17.30 17.30 -15.58
C LEU A 105 16.40 16.97 -14.38
N ARG A 106 16.31 17.87 -13.40
CA ARG A 106 15.39 17.76 -12.26
C ARG A 106 13.94 17.71 -12.74
N GLU A 107 13.53 18.65 -13.58
CA GLU A 107 12.16 18.68 -14.14
C GLU A 107 11.84 17.40 -14.92
N GLN A 108 12.76 16.97 -15.80
CA GLN A 108 12.60 15.72 -16.56
C GLN A 108 12.47 14.49 -15.64
N SER A 109 13.28 14.43 -14.58
CA SER A 109 13.24 13.35 -13.62
C SER A 109 11.93 13.33 -12.83
N ILE A 110 11.43 14.49 -12.38
CA ILE A 110 10.15 14.59 -11.66
C ILE A 110 9.00 14.17 -12.58
N ASN A 111 8.99 14.65 -13.83
CA ASN A 111 7.98 14.24 -14.81
C ASN A 111 8.00 12.73 -15.05
N ARG A 112 9.18 12.12 -15.15
CA ARG A 112 9.31 10.67 -15.32
C ARG A 112 8.79 9.89 -14.12
N VAL A 113 9.04 10.37 -12.90
CA VAL A 113 8.51 9.76 -11.67
C VAL A 113 6.99 9.88 -11.61
N ASN A 114 6.44 11.04 -12.00
CA ASN A 114 5.00 11.22 -12.12
C ASN A 114 4.39 10.21 -13.10
N GLU A 115 4.99 10.02 -14.27
CA GLU A 115 4.53 9.01 -15.25
C GLU A 115 4.52 7.60 -14.64
N ILE A 116 5.57 7.21 -13.93
CA ILE A 116 5.64 5.88 -13.28
C ILE A 116 4.50 5.72 -12.26
N VAL A 117 4.26 6.73 -11.45
CA VAL A 117 3.18 6.72 -10.45
C VAL A 117 1.80 6.66 -11.11
N GLU A 118 1.57 7.40 -12.19
CA GLU A 118 0.30 7.34 -12.94
C GLU A 118 0.10 5.99 -13.62
N MET A 119 1.16 5.38 -14.16
CA MET A 119 1.09 4.04 -14.71
C MET A 119 0.73 3.02 -13.63
N GLU A 120 1.32 3.13 -12.44
CA GLU A 120 1.02 2.24 -11.32
C GLU A 120 -0.45 2.33 -10.88
N LYS A 121 -1.05 3.52 -10.87
CA LYS A 121 -2.48 3.72 -10.54
C LYS A 121 -3.43 2.97 -11.48
N LEU A 122 -3.01 2.73 -12.72
CA LEU A 122 -3.82 2.08 -13.75
C LEU A 122 -3.62 0.57 -13.77
N THR A 123 -2.50 0.07 -13.25
CA THR A 123 -2.15 -1.36 -13.32
C THR A 123 -2.49 -2.10 -12.04
N GLY A 124 -3.47 -3.02 -12.10
CA GLY A 124 -3.74 -4.01 -11.03
C GLY A 124 -2.99 -5.33 -11.21
N TYR A 125 -1.84 -5.31 -11.90
CA TYR A 125 -1.12 -6.49 -12.32
C TYR A 125 0.33 -6.45 -11.86
N THR A 126 0.85 -7.59 -11.40
CA THR A 126 2.26 -7.76 -11.02
C THR A 126 2.82 -9.03 -11.66
N CYS A 127 4.00 -8.92 -12.28
CA CYS A 127 4.78 -10.06 -12.76
C CYS A 127 5.66 -10.67 -11.65
N ASN A 128 5.55 -10.20 -10.40
CA ASN A 128 6.42 -10.71 -9.33
C ASN A 128 6.05 -12.17 -9.01
N PRO A 129 6.96 -13.14 -9.17
CA PRO A 129 6.67 -14.54 -8.87
C PRO A 129 6.35 -14.78 -7.39
N ASP A 130 6.87 -13.93 -6.49
CA ASP A 130 6.60 -14.03 -5.04
C ASP A 130 5.15 -13.66 -4.72
N TYR A 131 4.50 -12.80 -5.52
CA TYR A 131 3.12 -12.39 -5.29
C TYR A 131 2.16 -13.58 -5.24
N MET A 132 2.23 -14.47 -6.22
CA MET A 132 1.34 -15.63 -6.30
C MET A 132 1.61 -16.61 -5.14
N ARG A 133 2.87 -16.75 -4.71
CA ARG A 133 3.22 -17.59 -3.56
C ARG A 133 2.58 -17.04 -2.28
N GLU A 134 2.81 -15.76 -1.99
CA GLU A 134 2.28 -15.09 -0.80
C GLU A 134 0.75 -15.09 -0.77
N TRP A 135 0.11 -14.77 -1.89
CA TRP A 135 -1.35 -14.82 -2.00
C TRP A 135 -1.89 -16.23 -1.75
N ASN A 136 -1.28 -17.27 -2.34
CA ASN A 136 -1.70 -18.65 -2.12
C ASN A 136 -1.57 -19.06 -0.63
N GLU A 137 -0.47 -18.68 0.02
CA GLU A 137 -0.26 -18.95 1.45
C GLU A 137 -1.33 -18.29 2.31
N LEU A 138 -1.66 -17.02 2.04
CA LEU A 138 -2.71 -16.29 2.74
C LEU A 138 -4.11 -16.89 2.48
N MET A 139 -4.38 -17.33 1.25
CA MET A 139 -5.68 -17.90 0.87
C MET A 139 -5.96 -19.26 1.52
N ASN A 140 -4.95 -20.02 1.91
CA ASN A 140 -5.12 -21.28 2.64
C ASN A 140 -5.88 -21.10 3.98
N GLN A 141 -5.93 -19.88 4.52
CA GLN A 141 -6.62 -19.56 5.77
C GLN A 141 -8.08 -19.16 5.59
N GLN A 142 -8.56 -18.99 4.35
CA GLN A 142 -9.88 -18.43 4.08
C GLN A 142 -11.00 -19.25 4.73
N ASP A 143 -10.98 -20.58 4.58
CA ASP A 143 -12.04 -21.44 5.14
C ASP A 143 -12.06 -21.41 6.67
N TYR A 144 -10.87 -21.44 7.29
CA TYR A 144 -10.73 -21.32 8.74
C TYR A 144 -11.28 -19.97 9.23
N PHE A 145 -10.92 -18.88 8.56
CA PHE A 145 -11.39 -17.54 8.89
C PHE A 145 -12.91 -17.40 8.77
N ILE A 146 -13.52 -17.93 7.70
CA ILE A 146 -14.96 -17.86 7.49
C ILE A 146 -15.72 -18.67 8.54
N ASN A 147 -15.27 -19.90 8.84
CA ASN A 147 -15.90 -20.74 9.86
C ASN A 147 -15.87 -20.09 11.26
N GLN A 148 -14.78 -19.37 11.57
CA GLN A 148 -14.62 -18.62 12.80
C GLN A 148 -15.60 -17.45 12.93
N ILE A 149 -15.97 -16.79 11.82
CA ILE A 149 -16.96 -15.70 11.82
C ILE A 149 -18.39 -16.24 11.88
N THR A 150 -18.69 -17.30 11.10
CA THR A 150 -20.03 -17.91 11.04
C THR A 150 -20.38 -18.71 12.31
N GLY A 151 -19.44 -18.87 13.25
CA GLY A 151 -19.68 -19.48 14.55
C GLY A 151 -19.82 -21.01 14.51
N THR A 152 -19.43 -21.65 13.40
CA THR A 152 -19.59 -23.10 13.22
C THR A 152 -18.60 -23.91 14.08
N ASP A 153 -17.56 -23.26 14.63
CA ASP A 153 -16.49 -23.90 15.42
C ASP A 153 -16.49 -23.51 16.92
N MET A 154 -17.52 -22.79 17.40
CA MET A 154 -17.64 -22.49 18.84
C MET A 154 -18.29 -23.66 19.61
N MET A 155 -17.51 -24.69 19.88
CA MET A 155 -17.68 -25.49 21.10
C MET A 155 -16.84 -24.84 22.21
N LEU A 156 -17.27 -23.70 22.74
CA LEU A 156 -16.62 -23.07 23.90
C LEU A 156 -17.38 -23.41 25.19
N PRO A 157 -16.68 -23.80 26.28
CA PRO A 157 -17.32 -24.13 27.54
C PRO A 157 -18.08 -22.93 28.15
N PRO A 158 -19.26 -23.16 28.77
CA PRO A 158 -20.14 -22.09 29.29
C PRO A 158 -19.53 -21.14 30.34
N TYR A 159 -18.38 -21.48 30.92
CA TYR A 159 -17.81 -20.75 32.06
C TYR A 159 -16.95 -19.53 31.68
N LEU A 160 -16.69 -19.29 30.39
CA LEU A 160 -15.85 -18.18 29.93
C LEU A 160 -16.65 -16.92 29.55
N GLU A 161 -17.98 -17.01 29.36
CA GLU A 161 -18.83 -15.88 28.96
C GLU A 161 -18.95 -14.78 30.04
N ASP A 162 -18.71 -15.12 31.31
CA ASP A 162 -18.88 -14.21 32.44
C ASP A 162 -17.63 -13.36 32.77
N LEU A 163 -16.53 -13.48 32.00
CA LEU A 163 -15.32 -12.68 32.25
C LEU A 163 -15.47 -11.24 31.71
N PRO A 164 -15.27 -10.19 32.53
CA PRO A 164 -15.24 -8.82 32.03
C PRO A 164 -14.04 -8.64 31.08
N GLY A 165 -14.29 -8.18 29.86
CA GLY A 165 -13.30 -8.06 28.77
C GLY A 165 -13.28 -9.26 27.80
N PHE A 166 -14.07 -10.32 28.03
CA PHE A 166 -14.09 -11.51 27.15
C PHE A 166 -14.61 -11.22 25.73
N GLY A 167 -15.56 -10.29 25.58
CA GLY A 167 -16.05 -9.85 24.27
C GLY A 167 -14.96 -9.20 23.42
N GLU A 168 -14.13 -8.33 24.03
CA GLU A 168 -13.01 -7.65 23.34
C GLU A 168 -11.93 -8.64 22.87
N ILE A 169 -11.68 -9.70 23.67
CA ILE A 169 -10.69 -10.76 23.34
C ILE A 169 -11.24 -11.71 22.25
N GLN A 170 -12.55 -12.01 22.24
CA GLN A 170 -13.17 -12.78 21.16
C GLN A 170 -13.17 -12.05 19.82
N GLY A 171 -13.20 -10.72 19.86
CA GLY A 171 -13.16 -9.87 18.69
C GLY A 171 -11.82 -9.90 17.98
N LEU A 172 -10.72 -10.29 18.63
CA LEU A 172 -9.40 -10.35 18.02
C LEU A 172 -9.12 -11.73 17.39
N ARG A 173 -8.65 -11.73 16.15
CA ARG A 173 -8.22 -12.92 15.41
C ARG A 173 -6.84 -12.69 14.81
N GLU A 174 -5.94 -13.66 15.02
CA GLU A 174 -4.65 -13.67 14.35
C GLU A 174 -4.83 -14.07 12.88
N VAL A 175 -4.40 -13.19 11.97
CA VAL A 175 -4.33 -13.45 10.53
C VAL A 175 -2.86 -13.39 10.12
N GLN A 176 -2.39 -14.44 9.45
CA GLN A 176 -0.99 -14.52 9.05
C GLN A 176 -0.62 -13.33 8.16
N GLY A 177 0.52 -12.70 8.46
CA GLY A 177 1.00 -11.52 7.75
C GLY A 177 0.40 -10.18 8.21
N LEU A 178 -0.67 -10.18 9.02
CA LEU A 178 -1.33 -8.98 9.54
C LEU A 178 -1.36 -8.89 11.07
N GLY A 179 -1.18 -10.00 11.79
CA GLY A 179 -1.22 -10.06 13.25
C GLY A 179 -2.65 -10.16 13.78
N GLU A 180 -2.89 -9.68 14.99
CA GLU A 180 -4.22 -9.67 15.62
C GLU A 180 -5.11 -8.56 15.04
N ILE A 181 -6.32 -8.93 14.63
CA ILE A 181 -7.28 -8.04 13.96
C ILE A 181 -8.64 -8.14 14.64
N GLN A 182 -9.30 -6.99 14.83
CA GLN A 182 -10.69 -6.95 15.30
C GLN A 182 -11.65 -7.37 14.17
N VAL A 183 -12.46 -8.40 14.41
CA VAL A 183 -13.40 -9.00 13.44
C VAL A 183 -14.86 -9.00 13.92
N GLU A 184 -15.13 -8.42 15.09
CA GLU A 184 -16.46 -8.46 15.71
C GLU A 184 -17.53 -7.76 14.87
N HIS A 185 -17.17 -6.68 14.18
CA HIS A 185 -18.05 -5.97 13.24
C HIS A 185 -18.45 -6.85 12.04
N LEU A 186 -17.65 -7.87 11.69
CA LEU A 186 -17.93 -8.75 10.57
C LEU A 186 -19.04 -9.76 10.86
N ARG A 187 -19.33 -10.04 12.14
CA ARG A 187 -20.45 -10.93 12.54
C ARG A 187 -21.82 -10.38 12.13
N GLN A 188 -21.91 -9.08 11.85
CA GLN A 188 -23.14 -8.43 11.39
C GLN A 188 -23.43 -8.68 9.90
N HIS A 189 -22.45 -9.17 9.13
CA HIS A 189 -22.61 -9.44 7.71
C HIS A 189 -23.05 -10.89 7.47
N SER A 190 -24.31 -11.08 7.08
CA SER A 190 -24.90 -12.43 6.87
C SER A 190 -24.48 -13.09 5.54
N ASN A 191 -23.84 -12.35 4.62
CA ASN A 191 -23.51 -12.87 3.30
C ASN A 191 -22.09 -13.45 3.26
N VAL A 192 -22.00 -14.76 3.48
CA VAL A 192 -20.74 -15.54 3.44
C VAL A 192 -20.01 -15.40 2.10
N SER A 193 -20.73 -15.25 0.98
CA SER A 193 -20.12 -15.10 -0.34
C SER A 193 -19.37 -13.77 -0.47
N ILE A 194 -19.95 -12.67 0.05
CA ILE A 194 -19.31 -11.35 0.05
C ILE A 194 -18.09 -11.36 0.98
N LEU A 195 -18.19 -11.99 2.16
CA LEU A 195 -17.06 -12.11 3.08
C LEU A 195 -15.88 -12.87 2.46
N ARG A 196 -16.14 -13.97 1.74
CA ARG A 196 -15.09 -14.71 1.01
C ARG A 196 -14.42 -13.85 -0.04
N GLN A 197 -15.20 -13.11 -0.83
CA GLN A 197 -14.67 -12.21 -1.86
C GLN A 197 -13.86 -11.05 -1.24
N ALA A 198 -14.37 -10.44 -0.17
CA ALA A 198 -13.67 -9.37 0.54
C ALA A 198 -12.33 -9.87 1.10
N PHE A 199 -12.31 -11.08 1.67
CA PHE A 199 -11.08 -11.71 2.14
C PHE A 199 -10.06 -11.91 1.02
N ASP A 200 -10.48 -12.43 -0.14
CA ASP A 200 -9.59 -12.56 -1.30
C ASP A 200 -9.01 -11.20 -1.74
N LEU A 201 -9.84 -10.17 -1.87
CA LEU A 201 -9.39 -8.81 -2.18
C LEU A 201 -8.35 -8.30 -1.20
N LYS A 202 -8.57 -8.56 0.10
CA LYS A 202 -7.65 -8.15 1.15
C LYS A 202 -6.32 -8.87 1.03
N MET A 203 -6.32 -10.18 0.83
CA MET A 203 -5.09 -10.97 0.72
C MET A 203 -4.29 -10.61 -0.52
N ARG A 204 -4.96 -10.30 -1.64
CA ARG A 204 -4.30 -9.73 -2.83
C ARG A 204 -3.62 -8.40 -2.51
N MET A 205 -4.31 -7.51 -1.80
CA MET A 205 -3.73 -6.22 -1.39
C MET A 205 -2.51 -6.41 -0.48
N VAL A 206 -2.58 -7.33 0.49
CA VAL A 206 -1.47 -7.65 1.41
C VAL A 206 -0.27 -8.21 0.66
N ALA A 207 -0.49 -9.21 -0.20
CA ALA A 207 0.56 -9.82 -1.00
C ALA A 207 1.21 -8.79 -1.95
N TYR A 208 0.42 -7.90 -2.54
CA TYR A 208 0.92 -6.83 -3.41
C TYR A 208 1.75 -5.81 -2.63
N TRP A 209 1.23 -5.33 -1.49
CA TRP A 209 1.91 -4.32 -0.67
C TRP A 209 3.22 -4.86 -0.07
N LYS A 210 3.31 -6.18 0.17
CA LYS A 210 4.53 -6.86 0.62
C LYS A 210 5.67 -6.75 -0.39
N ILE A 211 5.39 -6.60 -1.70
CA ILE A 211 6.44 -6.40 -2.72
C ILE A 211 7.21 -5.11 -2.47
N PHE A 212 6.53 -4.10 -1.93
CA PHE A 212 7.13 -2.81 -1.57
C PHE A 212 7.67 -2.78 -0.14
N LYS A 213 7.57 -3.90 0.60
CA LYS A 213 7.99 -4.05 2.00
C LYS A 213 9.35 -4.72 2.08
#